data_AF-A0A0S7WFZ7-F1
#
_entry.id   AF-A0A0S7WFZ7-F1
#
_cell.length_a   1.000
_cell.length_b   1.000
_cell.length_c   1.000
_cell.angle_alpha   90.00
_cell.angle_beta   90.00
_cell.angle_gamma   90.00
#
_symmetry.space_group_name_H-M   'P 1'
#
loop_
_entity.id
_entity.type
_entity.pdbx_description
1 polymer ?
#
loop_
_entity_poly.entity_id
_entity_poly.type
_entity_poly.pdbx_seq_one_letter_code
_entity_poly.pdbx_strand_id
1 'polypeptide(L)'
;MKKTLVLVVCLVLVLASTAYLTNPGDIFGTYKWEDRPQEAPGKRVFKTDYKAGTLVIFDHKLHADDLEIGCNSCHHLEACGHCHQKGVRIQVEMQESKVALHKSCFACHEGKDCGTCHKR
;
A
#
# COMPACT_ATOMS: atom_id res chain seq x y z
N MET A 1 35.06 -43.05 15.14
CA MET A 1 35.33 -41.61 14.90
C MET A 1 34.55 -41.03 13.71
N LYS A 2 34.56 -41.65 12.51
CA LYS A 2 33.84 -41.11 11.32
C LYS A 2 32.30 -41.01 11.48
N LYS A 3 31.64 -41.99 12.11
CA LYS A 3 30.16 -42.00 12.26
C LYS A 3 29.65 -40.89 13.19
N THR A 4 30.37 -40.62 14.28
CA THR A 4 30.06 -39.54 15.23
C THR A 4 30.23 -38.17 14.58
N LEU A 5 31.26 -37.99 13.74
CA LEU A 5 31.48 -36.75 13.00
C LEU A 5 30.35 -36.47 12.00
N VAL A 6 29.89 -37.50 11.26
CA VAL A 6 28.78 -37.35 10.30
C VAL A 6 27.47 -37.00 11.01
N LEU A 7 27.18 -37.64 12.15
CA LEU A 7 25.99 -37.34 12.96
C LEU A 7 26.00 -35.91 13.50
N VAL A 8 27.14 -35.43 13.99
CA VAL A 8 27.28 -34.05 14.50
C VAL A 8 27.14 -33.03 13.37
N VAL A 9 27.72 -33.29 12.19
CA VAL A 9 27.59 -32.39 11.04
C VAL A 9 26.14 -32.32 10.55
N CYS A 10 25.44 -33.45 10.44
CA CYS A 10 24.02 -33.45 10.08
C CYS A 10 23.17 -32.70 11.12
N LEU A 11 23.43 -32.88 12.42
CA LEU A 11 22.71 -32.18 13.47
C LEU A 11 22.93 -30.66 13.40
N VAL A 12 24.18 -30.22 13.18
CA VAL A 12 24.52 -28.79 13.03
C VAL A 12 23.85 -28.19 11.79
N LEU A 13 23.82 -28.92 10.67
CA LEU A 13 23.17 -28.45 9.45
C LEU A 13 21.64 -28.34 9.62
N VAL A 14 20.99 -29.30 10.28
CA VAL A 14 19.55 -29.25 10.55
C VAL A 14 19.21 -28.10 11.51
N LEU A 15 20.01 -27.89 12.55
CA LEU A 15 19.85 -26.76 13.48
C LEU A 15 20.10 -25.40 12.81
N ALA A 16 21.09 -25.28 11.94
CA ALA A 16 21.35 -24.05 11.19
C ALA A 16 20.21 -23.73 10.20
N SER A 17 19.65 -24.76 9.56
CA SER A 17 18.52 -24.60 8.63
C SER A 17 17.25 -24.15 9.34
N THR A 18 16.95 -24.73 10.50
CA THR A 18 15.77 -24.35 11.31
C THR A 18 15.90 -22.94 11.90
N ALA A 19 17.11 -22.53 12.29
CA ALA A 19 17.38 -21.15 12.73
C ALA A 19 17.22 -20.13 11.58
N TYR A 20 17.63 -20.47 10.36
CA TYR A 20 17.47 -19.60 9.20
C TYR A 20 15.99 -19.43 8.82
N LEU A 21 15.20 -20.50 8.88
CA LEU A 21 13.77 -20.47 8.55
C LEU A 21 12.88 -19.84 9.64
N THR A 22 13.41 -19.60 10.84
CA THR A 22 12.68 -18.99 11.97
C THR A 22 13.10 -17.56 12.26
N ASN A 23 13.91 -16.94 11.38
CA ASN A 23 14.27 -15.55 11.54
C ASN A 23 13.00 -14.68 11.49
N PRO A 24 12.64 -13.99 12.58
CA PRO A 24 11.39 -13.26 12.67
C PRO A 24 11.28 -12.12 11.64
N GLY A 25 12.41 -11.62 11.14
CA GLY A 25 12.45 -10.62 10.07
C GLY A 25 11.91 -11.12 8.72
N ASP A 26 11.98 -12.44 8.48
CA ASP A 26 11.55 -13.07 7.23
C ASP A 26 10.06 -13.49 7.29
N ILE A 27 9.49 -13.67 8.50
CA ILE A 27 8.10 -14.06 8.72
C ILE A 27 7.16 -12.85 8.86
N PHE A 28 7.59 -11.79 9.54
CA PHE A 28 6.73 -10.63 9.83
C PHE A 28 7.08 -9.39 9.02
N GLY A 29 8.10 -9.45 8.18
CA GLY A 29 8.65 -8.28 7.49
C GLY A 29 9.27 -7.30 8.49
N THR A 30 10.43 -6.75 8.16
CA THR A 30 11.07 -5.72 8.99
C THR A 30 10.47 -4.34 8.69
N TYR A 31 9.16 -4.18 8.91
CA TYR A 31 8.51 -2.88 8.72
C TYR A 31 8.95 -1.91 9.83
N LYS A 32 9.53 -0.78 9.44
CA LYS A 32 9.85 0.32 10.35
C LYS A 32 8.86 1.45 10.13
N TRP A 33 8.36 2.04 11.21
CA TRP A 33 7.38 3.13 11.12
C TRP A 33 7.95 4.35 10.40
N GLU A 34 9.26 4.55 10.54
CA GLU A 34 10.03 5.64 9.92
C GLU A 34 10.11 5.53 8.40
N ASP A 35 9.82 4.35 7.84
CA ASP A 35 9.97 4.06 6.41
C ASP A 35 8.73 4.47 5.60
N ARG A 36 7.73 5.06 6.27
CA ARG A 36 6.51 5.54 5.61
C ARG A 36 6.78 6.68 4.62
N PRO A 37 6.03 6.76 3.50
CA PRO A 37 6.02 7.95 2.67
C PRO A 37 5.77 9.18 3.56
N GLN A 38 6.70 10.13 3.50
CA GLN A 38 6.62 11.34 4.31
C GLN A 38 5.68 12.39 3.73
N GLU A 39 5.36 12.28 2.44
CA GLU A 39 4.49 13.23 1.74
C GLU A 39 3.54 12.50 0.80
N ALA A 40 2.30 12.98 0.76
CA ALA A 40 1.31 12.56 -0.19
C ALA A 40 1.71 12.95 -1.63
N PRO A 41 1.33 12.15 -2.64
CA PRO A 41 1.42 12.54 -4.03
C PRO A 41 0.69 13.86 -4.31
N GLY A 42 1.06 14.53 -5.40
CA GLY A 42 0.32 15.68 -5.90
C GLY A 42 -1.01 15.29 -6.57
N LYS A 43 -1.47 16.13 -7.50
CA LYS A 43 -2.72 15.89 -8.23
C LYS A 43 -2.65 14.64 -9.11
N ARG A 44 -3.73 13.85 -9.10
CA ARG A 44 -3.98 12.75 -10.02
C ARG A 44 -5.15 13.09 -10.93
N VAL A 45 -5.00 12.81 -12.22
CA VAL A 45 -6.05 13.04 -13.23
C VAL A 45 -6.57 11.70 -13.71
N PHE A 46 -7.86 11.47 -13.54
CA PHE A 46 -8.56 10.29 -14.05
C PHE A 46 -9.35 10.66 -15.31
N LYS A 47 -9.13 9.90 -16.37
CA LYS A 47 -9.99 9.94 -17.57
C LYS A 47 -11.17 9.00 -17.36
N THR A 48 -12.36 9.46 -17.69
CA THR A 48 -13.61 8.73 -17.46
C THR A 48 -14.51 8.82 -18.69
N ASP A 49 -15.40 7.83 -18.84
CA ASP A 49 -16.37 7.78 -19.93
C ASP A 49 -17.63 8.62 -19.66
N TYR A 50 -17.62 9.45 -18.60
CA TYR A 50 -18.78 10.25 -18.24
C TYR A 50 -18.96 11.42 -19.20
N LYS A 51 -20.05 11.39 -19.97
CA LYS A 51 -20.26 12.28 -21.12
C LYS A 51 -20.33 13.78 -20.76
N ALA A 52 -20.79 14.12 -19.56
CA ALA A 52 -20.91 15.53 -19.16
C ALA A 52 -19.60 16.11 -18.58
N GLY A 53 -18.61 15.27 -18.27
CA GLY A 53 -17.30 15.65 -17.79
C GLY A 53 -16.34 14.45 -17.78
N THR A 54 -15.36 14.46 -18.67
CA THR A 54 -14.50 13.29 -18.91
C THR A 54 -13.29 13.24 -17.97
N LEU A 55 -13.07 14.29 -17.18
CA LEU A 55 -11.90 14.42 -16.30
C LEU A 55 -12.32 14.53 -14.84
N VAL A 56 -11.65 13.76 -13.99
CA VAL A 56 -11.69 13.96 -12.54
C VAL A 56 -10.28 14.32 -12.09
N ILE A 57 -10.12 15.49 -11.49
CA ILE A 57 -8.85 15.95 -10.92
C ILE A 57 -8.95 15.75 -9.41
N PHE A 58 -8.20 14.78 -8.90
CA PHE A 58 -8.10 14.52 -7.47
C PHE A 58 -6.82 15.15 -6.93
N ASP A 59 -6.94 16.05 -5.96
CA ASP A 59 -5.79 16.65 -5.29
C ASP A 59 -5.42 15.86 -4.04
N HIS A 60 -4.51 14.90 -4.17
CA HIS A 60 -4.15 14.01 -3.07
C HIS A 60 -3.43 14.76 -1.94
N LYS A 61 -2.60 15.76 -2.28
CA LYS A 61 -1.89 16.58 -1.28
C LYS A 61 -2.86 17.39 -0.45
N LEU A 62 -3.85 18.04 -1.09
CA LEU A 62 -4.90 18.76 -0.38
C LEU A 62 -5.62 17.85 0.64
N HIS A 63 -6.02 16.64 0.23
CA HIS A 63 -6.77 15.75 1.12
C HIS A 63 -5.90 15.22 2.27
N ALA A 64 -4.67 14.80 1.99
CA ALA A 64 -3.83 14.16 2.98
C ALA A 64 -3.11 15.17 3.90
N ASP A 65 -2.56 16.24 3.33
CA ASP A 65 -1.69 17.17 4.04
C ASP A 65 -2.48 18.37 4.58
N ASP A 66 -3.28 19.03 3.74
CA ASP A 66 -3.96 20.28 4.13
C ASP A 66 -5.23 20.01 4.96
N LEU A 67 -5.94 18.92 4.68
CA LEU A 67 -7.12 18.47 5.44
C LEU A 67 -6.79 17.42 6.51
N GLU A 68 -5.51 17.04 6.63
CA GLU A 68 -5.00 16.07 7.62
C GLU A 68 -5.74 14.72 7.61
N ILE A 69 -6.26 14.29 6.44
CA ILE A 69 -6.94 13.00 6.32
C ILE A 69 -5.89 11.87 6.34
N GLY A 70 -5.98 11.00 7.34
CA GLY A 70 -5.05 9.88 7.51
C GLY A 70 -5.05 8.92 6.32
N CYS A 71 -3.88 8.37 5.97
CA CYS A 71 -3.70 7.49 4.80
C CYS A 71 -4.65 6.29 4.80
N ASN A 72 -4.92 5.73 5.99
CA ASN A 72 -5.83 4.60 6.18
C ASN A 72 -7.30 4.94 5.89
N SER A 73 -7.69 6.21 5.73
CA SER A 73 -9.06 6.59 5.39
C SER A 73 -9.42 6.15 3.97
N CYS A 74 -8.42 6.04 3.08
CA CYS A 74 -8.59 5.55 1.71
C CYS A 74 -7.87 4.20 1.51
N HIS A 75 -6.65 4.05 2.04
CA HIS A 75 -5.76 2.92 1.79
C HIS A 75 -5.93 1.76 2.80
N HIS A 76 -7.14 1.54 3.31
CA HIS A 76 -7.40 0.57 4.38
C HIS A 76 -7.30 -0.91 3.98
N LEU A 77 -7.19 -1.21 2.69
CA LEU A 77 -7.06 -2.58 2.16
C LEU A 77 -5.65 -2.89 1.64
N GLU A 78 -4.73 -1.94 1.71
CA GLU A 78 -3.38 -2.14 1.21
C GLU A 78 -2.53 -2.92 2.21
N ALA A 79 -1.60 -3.73 1.68
CA ALA A 79 -0.65 -4.44 2.52
C ALA A 79 0.26 -3.44 3.24
N CYS A 80 0.70 -3.77 4.47
CA CYS A 80 1.54 -2.89 5.29
C CYS A 80 2.77 -2.38 4.52
N GLY A 81 3.39 -3.23 3.68
CA GLY A 81 4.54 -2.87 2.85
C GLY A 81 4.26 -1.76 1.84
N HIS A 82 3.02 -1.57 1.39
CA HIS A 82 2.66 -0.48 0.48
C HIS A 82 2.91 0.90 1.12
N CYS A 83 2.69 0.99 2.42
CA CYS A 83 2.93 2.21 3.19
C CYS A 83 4.25 2.18 3.99
N HIS A 84 4.91 1.03 4.19
CA HIS A 84 6.06 0.90 5.09
C HIS A 84 7.35 0.37 4.43
N GLN A 85 7.43 0.30 3.10
CA GLN A 85 8.63 -0.17 2.40
C GLN A 85 9.49 0.98 1.84
N LYS A 86 10.80 0.93 2.12
CA LYS A 86 11.77 1.85 1.49
C LYS A 86 11.93 1.57 0.00
N GLY A 87 11.99 2.64 -0.79
CA GLY A 87 12.57 2.64 -2.14
C GLY A 87 11.74 1.96 -3.24
N VAL A 88 10.63 1.29 -2.91
CA VAL A 88 9.74 0.73 -3.92
C VAL A 88 8.37 1.40 -3.82
N ARG A 89 8.24 2.53 -4.52
CA ARG A 89 6.92 2.97 -4.97
C ARG A 89 6.51 2.01 -6.08
N ILE A 90 6.07 0.80 -5.74
CA ILE A 90 5.34 0.01 -6.71
C ILE A 90 4.12 0.88 -6.99
N GLN A 91 4.09 1.49 -8.18
CA GLN A 91 2.84 1.93 -8.76
C GLN A 91 2.08 0.64 -9.01
N VAL A 92 1.47 0.11 -7.96
CA VAL A 92 0.43 -0.89 -8.11
C VAL A 92 -0.66 -0.07 -8.75
N GLU A 93 -0.72 -0.15 -10.08
CA GLU A 93 -1.88 0.28 -10.82
C GLU A 93 -2.98 -0.72 -10.47
N MET A 94 -3.44 -0.68 -9.22
CA MET A 94 -4.68 -1.31 -8.84
C MET A 94 -5.71 -0.52 -9.62
N GLN A 95 -6.26 -1.17 -10.65
CA GLN A 95 -7.41 -0.64 -11.33
C GLN A 95 -8.57 -0.71 -10.34
N GLU A 96 -8.64 0.27 -9.44
CA GLU A 96 -9.75 0.36 -8.52
C GLU A 96 -11.03 0.40 -9.34
N SER A 97 -11.98 -0.46 -8.98
CA SER A 97 -13.26 -0.47 -9.67
C SER A 97 -13.89 0.92 -9.59
N LYS A 98 -14.59 1.33 -10.65
CA LYS A 98 -15.34 2.61 -10.67
C LYS A 98 -16.25 2.75 -9.44
N VAL A 99 -16.78 1.62 -8.94
CA VAL A 99 -17.63 1.56 -7.74
C VAL A 99 -16.85 1.85 -6.46
N ALA A 100 -15.64 1.27 -6.31
CA ALA A 100 -14.79 1.50 -5.15
C ALA A 100 -14.38 2.97 -5.04
N LEU A 101 -13.94 3.58 -6.14
CA LEU A 101 -13.58 5.00 -6.17
C LEU A 101 -14.75 5.90 -5.77
N HIS A 102 -15.94 5.68 -6.33
CA HIS A 102 -17.13 6.46 -5.92
C HIS A 102 -17.46 6.25 -4.44
N LYS A 103 -17.35 5.02 -3.92
CA LYS A 103 -17.61 4.73 -2.51
C LYS A 103 -16.64 5.50 -1.60
N SER A 104 -15.35 5.51 -1.92
CA SER A 104 -14.33 6.23 -1.14
C SER A 104 -14.57 7.74 -1.17
N CYS A 105 -14.86 8.32 -2.34
CA CYS A 105 -15.15 9.75 -2.46
C CYS A 105 -16.45 10.14 -1.73
N PHE A 106 -17.54 9.39 -1.93
CA PHE A 106 -18.83 9.71 -1.34
C PHE A 106 -18.94 9.41 0.15
N ALA A 107 -17.99 8.68 0.74
CA ALA A 107 -17.90 8.53 2.20
C ALA A 107 -17.77 9.90 2.90
N CYS A 108 -17.14 10.88 2.27
CA CYS A 108 -17.03 12.26 2.77
C CYS A 108 -17.89 13.25 1.97
N HIS A 109 -18.06 13.02 0.67
CA HIS A 109 -18.81 13.90 -0.24
C HIS A 109 -20.27 13.47 -0.44
N GLU A 110 -20.92 12.96 0.61
CA GLU A 110 -22.30 12.48 0.53
C GLU A 110 -23.24 13.54 -0.08
N GLY A 111 -24.10 13.11 -1.00
CA GLY A 111 -25.09 13.97 -1.65
C GLY A 111 -24.53 14.93 -2.72
N LYS A 112 -23.24 14.88 -3.06
CA LYS A 112 -22.69 15.67 -4.18
C LYS A 112 -23.10 15.09 -5.54
N ASP A 113 -23.31 15.97 -6.51
CA ASP A 113 -23.62 15.59 -7.88
C ASP A 113 -22.37 15.14 -8.66
N CYS A 114 -22.59 14.46 -9.80
CA CYS A 114 -21.50 13.98 -10.64
C CYS A 114 -20.61 15.12 -11.17
N GLY A 115 -21.20 16.28 -11.48
CA GLY A 115 -20.50 17.44 -12.06
C GLY A 115 -19.56 18.14 -11.07
N THR A 116 -19.70 17.87 -9.77
CA THR A 116 -18.81 18.35 -8.73
C THR A 116 -17.40 17.80 -8.93
N CYS A 117 -17.28 16.52 -9.27
CA CYS A 117 -15.99 15.84 -9.49
C CYS A 117 -15.62 15.77 -10.98
N HIS A 118 -16.60 15.49 -11.85
CA HIS A 118 -16.39 15.35 -13.28
C HIS A 118 -16.42 16.71 -13.99
N LYS A 119 -15.24 17.19 -14.38
CA LYS A 119 -15.04 18.43 -15.12
C LYS A 119 -14.83 18.15 -16.61
N ARG A 120 -15.05 19.19 -17.42
CA ARG A 120 -14.74 19.20 -18.86
C ARG A 120 -13.25 19.45 -19.08
#